data_AF-A0A3D6ELN2-F1
#
_entry.id   AF-A0A3D6ELN2-F1
#
_cell.length_a   1.000
_cell.length_b   1.000
_cell.length_c   1.000
_cell.angle_alpha   90.00
_cell.angle_beta   90.00
_cell.angle_gamma   90.00
#
_symmetry.space_group_name_H-M   'P 1'
#
loop_
_entity.id
_entity.type
_entity.pdbx_description
1 polymer ?
#
loop_
_entity_poly.entity_id
_entity_poly.type
_entity_poly.pdbx_seq_one_letter_code
_entity_poly.pdbx_strand_id
1 'polypeptide(L)'
;MPVYSLAIPIIIRHGNTSAKVSLSGLTYDPASRALGFLLVRQGNQSVYGDLKAEWTPRAGPAETLAEATGVAVYVPNATRKMTLVLVAPKGSTASGPGRLRVTYALPPSEGGARLAEAFLDLP
;
A
#
# COMPACT_ATOMS: atom_id res chain seq x y z
N MET A 1 -5.96 30.35 -27.64
CA MET A 1 -6.74 29.10 -27.78
C MET A 1 -6.10 28.06 -26.88
N PRO A 2 -6.86 27.30 -26.06
CA PRO A 2 -6.26 26.27 -25.22
C PRO A 2 -5.90 25.02 -26.05
N VAL A 3 -4.80 24.37 -25.68
CA VAL A 3 -4.39 23.08 -26.22
C VAL A 3 -4.47 22.06 -25.08
N TYR A 4 -5.09 20.92 -25.34
CA TYR A 4 -5.18 19.81 -24.39
C TYR A 4 -4.41 18.60 -24.93
N SER A 5 -3.89 17.78 -24.03
CA SER A 5 -3.20 16.54 -24.38
C SER A 5 -3.61 15.44 -23.43
N LEU A 6 -3.72 14.21 -23.95
CA LEU A 6 -4.05 13.01 -23.20
C LEU A 6 -2.89 12.02 -23.36
N ALA A 7 -2.48 11.39 -22.26
CA ALA A 7 -1.52 10.28 -22.28
C ALA A 7 -2.26 8.97 -22.00
N ILE A 8 -2.15 7.98 -22.90
CA ILE A 8 -2.72 6.64 -22.74
C ILE A 8 -1.58 5.64 -22.58
N PRO A 9 -1.44 4.96 -21.42
CA PRO A 9 -0.44 3.92 -21.25
C PRO A 9 -0.82 2.66 -22.05
N ILE A 10 0.12 2.13 -22.83
CA ILE A 10 -0.04 0.85 -23.53
C ILE A 10 0.76 -0.23 -22.79
N ILE A 11 0.09 -1.31 -22.38
CA ILE A 11 0.69 -2.44 -21.64
C ILE A 11 0.57 -3.69 -22.50
N ILE A 12 1.71 -4.21 -22.97
CA ILE A 12 1.77 -5.43 -23.78
C ILE A 12 2.07 -6.63 -22.88
N ARG A 13 1.28 -7.69 -22.99
CA ARG A 13 1.47 -8.98 -22.31
C ARG A 13 1.59 -10.07 -23.37
N HIS A 14 2.52 -10.99 -23.18
CA HIS A 14 2.74 -12.09 -24.11
C HIS A 14 2.94 -13.41 -23.35
N GLY A 15 2.24 -14.46 -23.77
CA GLY A 15 2.25 -15.77 -23.12
C GLY A 15 1.60 -15.76 -21.73
N ASN A 16 1.99 -16.73 -20.90
CA ASN A 16 1.47 -16.84 -19.53
C ASN A 16 2.04 -15.73 -18.65
N THR A 17 1.15 -14.94 -18.04
CA THR A 17 1.54 -13.86 -17.14
C THR A 17 1.20 -14.19 -15.70
N SER A 18 2.07 -13.78 -14.79
CA SER A 18 1.86 -13.91 -13.35
C SER A 18 2.54 -12.76 -12.63
N ALA A 19 1.95 -12.39 -11.49
CA ALA A 19 2.59 -11.52 -10.53
C ALA A 19 2.29 -11.97 -9.10
N LYS A 20 3.28 -11.83 -8.23
CA LYS A 20 3.14 -11.93 -6.79
C LYS A 20 3.65 -10.64 -6.16
N VAL A 21 3.06 -10.27 -5.04
CA VAL A 21 3.41 -9.05 -4.32
C VAL A 21 3.71 -9.38 -2.87
N SER A 22 4.72 -8.72 -2.31
CA SER A 22 5.00 -8.73 -0.89
C SER A 22 5.32 -7.33 -0.38
N LEU A 23 5.14 -7.13 0.92
CA LEU A 23 5.51 -5.93 1.65
C LEU A 23 6.71 -6.28 2.53
N SER A 24 7.76 -5.46 2.52
CA SER A 24 8.99 -5.73 3.27
C SER A 24 9.60 -4.46 3.85
N GLY A 25 10.41 -4.62 4.90
CA GLY A 25 11.15 -3.52 5.52
C GLY A 25 10.26 -2.43 6.11
N LEU A 26 9.16 -2.82 6.78
CA LEU A 26 8.27 -1.87 7.44
C LEU A 26 9.03 -1.14 8.54
N THR A 27 8.98 0.18 8.50
CA THR A 27 9.63 1.08 9.45
C THR A 27 8.69 2.24 9.78
N TYR A 28 8.60 2.60 11.05
CA TYR A 28 7.79 3.74 11.49
C TYR A 28 8.70 4.84 12.03
N ASP A 29 8.52 6.05 11.52
CA ASP A 29 9.14 7.27 12.04
C ASP A 29 8.11 8.04 12.89
N PRO A 30 8.27 8.08 14.23
CA PRO A 30 7.37 8.80 15.12
C PRO A 30 7.37 10.32 14.91
N ALA A 31 8.49 10.91 14.45
CA ALA A 31 8.61 12.36 14.32
C ALA A 31 7.78 12.89 13.15
N SER A 32 7.84 12.19 12.01
CA SER A 32 7.05 12.52 10.82
C SER A 32 5.71 11.77 10.74
N ARG A 33 5.45 10.85 11.69
CA ARG A 33 4.32 9.90 11.68
C ARG A 33 4.25 9.13 10.36
N ALA A 34 5.40 8.75 9.80
CA ALA A 34 5.49 8.14 8.49
C ALA A 34 5.79 6.64 8.59
N LEU A 35 5.05 5.83 7.84
CA LEU A 35 5.27 4.40 7.67
C LEU A 35 5.97 4.15 6.33
N GLY A 36 7.24 3.79 6.38
CA GLY A 36 8.07 3.45 5.22
C GLY A 36 8.13 1.94 5.00
N PHE A 37 8.05 1.50 3.73
CA PHE A 37 8.20 0.09 3.34
C PHE A 37 8.51 -0.06 1.85
N LEU A 38 8.87 -1.29 1.47
CA LEU A 38 9.05 -1.70 0.08
C LEU A 38 7.86 -2.55 -0.38
N LEU A 39 7.22 -2.12 -1.46
CA LEU A 39 6.30 -2.94 -2.24
C LEU A 39 7.11 -3.71 -3.29
N VAL A 40 7.20 -5.03 -3.13
CA VAL A 40 8.04 -5.91 -3.96
C VAL A 40 7.15 -6.72 -4.87
N ARG A 41 7.35 -6.59 -6.19
CA ARG A 41 6.67 -7.36 -7.22
C ARG A 41 7.62 -8.40 -7.80
N GLN A 42 7.13 -9.64 -7.91
CA GLN A 42 7.79 -10.73 -8.62
C GLN A 42 6.91 -11.18 -9.79
N GLY A 43 7.53 -11.72 -10.84
CA GLY A 43 6.84 -12.16 -12.06
C GLY A 43 6.92 -11.17 -13.21
N ASN A 44 6.24 -11.47 -14.32
CA ASN A 44 6.34 -10.77 -15.60
C ASN A 44 5.14 -9.83 -15.87
N GLN A 45 4.26 -9.63 -14.88
CA GLN A 45 3.11 -8.75 -14.98
C GLN A 45 3.24 -7.56 -14.04
N SER A 46 2.82 -6.38 -14.51
CA SER A 46 2.60 -5.21 -13.64
C SER A 46 1.45 -5.48 -12.66
N VAL A 47 1.50 -4.85 -11.49
CA VAL A 47 0.43 -4.92 -10.48
C VAL A 47 -0.13 -3.53 -10.22
N TYR A 48 -1.42 -3.47 -9.90
CA TYR A 48 -2.17 -2.26 -9.58
C TYR A 48 -3.12 -2.58 -8.43
N GLY A 49 -3.22 -1.68 -7.46
CA GLY A 49 -3.98 -1.94 -6.24
C GLY A 49 -3.93 -0.80 -5.25
N ASP A 50 -4.63 -0.99 -4.15
CA ASP A 50 -4.79 -0.01 -3.10
C ASP A 50 -4.06 -0.46 -1.85
N LEU A 51 -3.47 0.50 -1.15
CA LEU A 51 -2.82 0.32 0.14
C LEU A 51 -3.71 0.85 1.25
N LYS A 52 -3.73 0.12 2.36
CA LYS A 52 -4.38 0.53 3.60
C LYS A 52 -3.45 0.28 4.77
N ALA A 53 -3.25 1.29 5.61
CA ALA A 53 -2.55 1.18 6.88
C ALA A 53 -3.56 1.28 8.03
N GLU A 54 -3.61 0.24 8.85
CA GLU A 54 -4.49 0.15 10.02
C GLU A 54 -3.64 -0.02 11.27
N TRP A 55 -4.05 0.61 12.37
CA TRP A 55 -3.46 0.40 13.68
C TRP A 55 -4.47 -0.29 14.59
N THR A 56 -4.01 -1.33 15.27
CA THR A 56 -4.81 -2.04 16.28
C THR A 56 -4.17 -1.80 17.65
N PRO A 57 -4.86 -1.15 18.60
CA PRO A 57 -4.39 -1.05 19.99
C PRO A 57 -4.30 -2.43 20.63
N ARG A 58 -3.55 -2.56 21.74
CA ARG A 58 -3.58 -3.78 22.55
C ARG A 58 -4.99 -4.15 23.04
N ALA A 59 -5.84 -3.16 23.27
CA ALA A 59 -7.23 -3.33 23.64
C ALA A 59 -8.08 -2.31 22.86
N GLY A 60 -8.91 -2.79 21.94
CA GLY A 60 -9.81 -1.97 21.14
C GLY A 60 -9.89 -2.39 19.68
N PRO A 61 -10.73 -1.71 18.89
CA PRO A 61 -10.89 -1.99 17.46
C PRO A 61 -9.71 -1.47 16.64
N ALA A 62 -9.52 -2.04 15.45
CA ALA A 62 -8.58 -1.52 14.46
C ALA A 62 -9.08 -0.19 13.89
N GLU A 63 -8.17 0.75 13.72
CA GLU A 63 -8.43 2.08 13.17
C GLU A 63 -7.61 2.30 11.91
N THR A 64 -8.24 2.83 10.85
CA THR A 64 -7.54 3.17 9.61
C THR A 64 -6.79 4.49 9.77
N LEU A 65 -5.48 4.48 9.51
CA LEU A 65 -4.61 5.64 9.66
C LEU A 65 -4.17 6.25 8.34
N ALA A 66 -4.13 5.47 7.27
CA ALA A 66 -3.81 5.97 5.93
C ALA A 66 -4.35 5.04 4.85
N GLU A 67 -4.67 5.62 3.69
CA GLU A 67 -5.03 4.92 2.47
C GLU A 67 -4.30 5.56 1.30
N ALA A 68 -3.90 4.74 0.33
CA ALA A 68 -3.36 5.21 -0.94
C ALA A 68 -3.92 4.32 -2.06
N THR A 69 -4.72 4.92 -2.94
CA THR A 69 -5.36 4.21 -4.04
C THR A 69 -4.53 4.29 -5.32
N GLY A 70 -4.70 3.30 -6.19
CA GLY A 70 -4.07 3.28 -7.51
C GLY A 70 -2.55 3.17 -7.52
N VAL A 71 -2.01 2.41 -6.57
CA VAL A 71 -0.58 2.17 -6.47
C VAL A 71 -0.17 1.07 -7.44
N ALA A 72 0.67 1.44 -8.40
CA ALA A 72 1.22 0.54 -9.40
C ALA A 72 2.68 0.18 -9.14
N VAL A 73 3.08 -1.04 -9.55
CA VAL A 73 4.49 -1.43 -9.78
C VAL A 73 4.61 -2.04 -11.19
N TYR A 74 5.13 -1.24 -12.12
CA TYR A 74 5.22 -1.61 -13.54
C TYR A 74 6.46 -2.44 -13.86
N VAL A 75 6.39 -3.27 -14.92
CA VAL A 75 7.56 -3.86 -15.58
C VAL A 75 8.42 -2.75 -16.19
N PRO A 76 9.78 -2.79 -16.04
CA PRO A 76 10.60 -3.84 -15.41
C PRO A 76 10.86 -3.67 -13.91
N ASN A 77 10.32 -2.64 -13.25
CA ASN A 77 10.61 -2.35 -11.84
C ASN A 77 10.13 -3.47 -10.91
N ALA A 78 11.05 -4.09 -10.17
CA ALA A 78 10.72 -5.13 -9.20
C ALA A 78 10.26 -4.56 -7.85
N THR A 79 10.60 -3.31 -7.53
CA THR A 79 10.28 -2.71 -6.23
C THR A 79 9.83 -1.26 -6.37
N ARG A 80 8.98 -0.82 -5.43
CA ARG A 80 8.61 0.57 -5.24
C ARG A 80 8.75 0.92 -3.76
N LYS A 81 9.49 1.99 -3.46
CA LYS A 81 9.56 2.57 -2.12
C LYS A 81 8.25 3.32 -1.85
N MET A 82 7.66 3.04 -0.70
CA MET A 82 6.40 3.65 -0.27
C MET A 82 6.60 4.33 1.08
N THR A 83 5.95 5.47 1.24
CA THR A 83 5.81 6.18 2.50
C THR A 83 4.36 6.59 2.66
N LEU A 84 3.72 6.18 3.75
CA LEU A 84 2.37 6.59 4.12
C LEU A 84 2.44 7.48 5.36
N VAL A 85 1.92 8.70 5.27
CA VAL A 85 1.77 9.57 6.44
C VAL A 85 0.53 9.13 7.20
N LEU A 86 0.71 8.76 8.47
CA LEU A 86 -0.34 8.20 9.31
C LEU A 86 -1.08 9.30 10.07
N VAL A 87 -2.38 9.42 9.82
CA VAL A 87 -3.25 10.40 10.46
C VAL A 87 -4.33 9.66 11.24
N ALA A 88 -4.33 9.88 12.55
CA ALA A 88 -5.36 9.35 13.44
C ALA A 88 -6.72 10.02 13.12
N PRO A 89 -7.81 9.25 12.97
CA PRO A 89 -9.16 9.80 12.83
C PRO A 89 -9.51 10.76 13.98
N LYS A 90 -10.43 11.70 13.77
CA LYS A 90 -10.90 12.57 14.86
C LYS A 90 -11.54 11.71 15.97
N GLY A 91 -11.09 11.87 17.21
CA GLY A 91 -11.55 11.07 18.36
C GLY A 91 -10.87 9.71 18.50
N SER A 92 -9.90 9.39 17.64
CA SER A 92 -9.07 8.20 17.72
C SER A 92 -8.20 8.19 18.98
N THR A 93 -8.01 7.00 19.55
CA THR A 93 -7.05 6.74 20.61
C THR A 93 -5.73 6.19 20.08
N ALA A 94 -5.48 6.25 18.76
CA ALA A 94 -4.28 5.79 18.06
C ALA A 94 -3.01 6.51 18.54
N SER A 95 -2.57 6.08 19.70
CA SER A 95 -1.42 6.56 20.45
C SER A 95 -0.97 5.43 21.38
N GLY A 96 0.33 5.18 21.43
CA GLY A 96 0.92 4.14 22.28
C GLY A 96 0.98 2.73 21.66
N PRO A 97 1.19 1.69 22.49
CA PRO A 97 1.49 0.34 22.04
C PRO A 97 0.37 -0.27 21.22
N GLY A 98 0.74 -0.90 20.12
CA GLY A 98 -0.19 -1.57 19.24
C GLY A 98 0.50 -2.21 18.05
N ARG A 99 -0.29 -2.67 17.09
CA ARG A 99 0.20 -3.29 15.86
C ARG A 99 -0.28 -2.51 14.66
N LEU A 100 0.66 -2.03 13.85
CA LEU A 100 0.38 -1.54 12.50
C LEU A 100 0.25 -2.72 11.55
N ARG A 101 -0.78 -2.70 10.72
CA ARG A 101 -0.99 -3.61 9.59
C ARG A 101 -1.02 -2.79 8.31
N VAL A 102 -0.21 -3.18 7.34
CA VAL A 102 -0.30 -2.67 5.97
C VAL A 102 -0.87 -3.76 5.10
N THR A 103 -1.90 -3.43 4.34
CA THR A 103 -2.53 -4.32 3.38
C THR A 103 -2.40 -3.73 1.98
N TYR A 104 -2.05 -4.55 1.00
CA TYR A 104 -2.15 -4.25 -0.42
C TYR A 104 -3.17 -5.18 -1.06
N ALA A 105 -4.17 -4.62 -1.74
CA ALA A 105 -5.27 -5.36 -2.33
C ALA A 105 -5.57 -4.87 -3.75
N LEU A 106 -6.25 -5.69 -4.53
CA LEU A 106 -6.85 -5.22 -5.78
C LEU A 106 -7.81 -4.05 -5.50
N PRO A 107 -8.00 -3.13 -6.46
CA PRO A 107 -9.00 -2.09 -6.30
C PRO A 107 -10.39 -2.70 -6.06
N PRO A 108 -11.29 -2.00 -5.35
CA PRO A 108 -12.67 -2.47 -5.14
C PRO A 108 -13.40 -2.84 -6.45
N SER A 109 -13.14 -2.09 -7.53
CA SER A 109 -13.70 -2.36 -8.87
C SER A 109 -13.22 -3.68 -9.50
N GLU A 110 -12.12 -4.25 -8.99
CA GLU A 110 -11.54 -5.53 -9.43
C GLU A 110 -11.73 -6.63 -8.36
N GLY A 111 -12.64 -6.43 -7.41
CA GLY A 111 -13.03 -7.43 -6.42
C GLY A 111 -12.31 -7.37 -5.08
N GLY A 112 -11.39 -6.41 -4.87
CA GLY A 112 -10.84 -6.13 -3.54
C GLY A 112 -9.97 -7.23 -2.93
N ALA A 113 -9.54 -8.21 -3.72
CA ALA A 113 -8.80 -9.36 -3.20
C ALA A 113 -7.46 -8.92 -2.61
N ARG A 114 -7.17 -9.37 -1.38
CA ARG A 114 -5.90 -9.08 -0.71
C ARG A 114 -4.75 -9.79 -1.42
N LEU A 115 -3.74 -9.01 -1.82
CA LEU A 115 -2.56 -9.52 -2.53
C LEU A 115 -1.35 -9.67 -1.59
N ALA A 116 -1.20 -8.76 -0.62
CA ALA A 116 -0.12 -8.82 0.36
C ALA A 116 -0.53 -8.16 1.68
N GLU A 117 0.11 -8.56 2.76
CA GLU A 117 0.01 -7.90 4.06
C GLU A 117 1.33 -7.99 4.82
N ALA A 118 1.56 -7.03 5.70
CA ALA A 118 2.67 -7.04 6.65
C ALA A 118 2.28 -6.32 7.93
N PHE A 119 3.02 -6.62 9.00
CA PHE A 119 2.75 -6.11 10.34
C PHE A 119 4.01 -5.48 10.92
N LEU A 120 3.81 -4.46 11.77
CA LEU A 120 4.86 -3.84 12.57
C LEU A 120 4.29 -3.60 13.97
N ASP A 121 4.93 -4.22 14.97
CA ASP A 121 4.59 -3.98 16.38
C ASP A 121 5.25 -2.68 16.84
N LEU A 122 4.45 -1.79 17.44
CA LEU A 122 4.91 -0.56 18.07
C LEU A 122 4.90 -0.70 19.60
N PRO A 123 5.98 -0.29 20.28
CA PRO A 123 6.11 -0.41 21.73
C PRO A 123 5.20 0.53 22.52
#